data_AF-A0A193C5G1-F1
#
_entry.id   AF-A0A193C5G1-F1
#
_cell.length_a   1.000
_cell.length_b   1.000
_cell.length_c   1.000
_cell.angle_alpha   90.00
_cell.angle_beta   90.00
_cell.angle_gamma   90.00
#
_symmetry.space_group_name_H-M   'P 1'
#
loop_
_entity.id
_entity.type
_entity.pdbx_description
1 polymer ?
#
loop_
_entity_poly.entity_id
_entity_poly.type
_entity_poly.pdbx_seq_one_letter_code
_entity_poly.pdbx_strand_id
1 'polypeptide(L)'
;MPNFSTIAAGFAFLLSGYLLAVLVVHQAWGDAAQPQIATSFNAFALLFVMALAIERFIQPFAPALGPDSAVPAAALQNAQAAGDQTGANAASVALNKARNRTAIVTWGLATGLACLLAAGTNITLLHAITDRQGRQVAFWLDLLVTGLVVGAGTKPLNDLWTRLQNKPPAAT
;
A
#
# COMPACT_ATOMS: atom_id res chain seq x y z
N MET A 1 8.31 19.84 -11.14
CA MET A 1 6.89 19.78 -11.55
C MET A 1 6.34 18.39 -11.30
N PRO A 2 5.14 18.27 -10.69
CA PRO A 2 4.48 16.99 -10.47
C PRO A 2 4.21 16.31 -11.82
N ASN A 3 4.46 15.00 -11.91
CA ASN A 3 4.16 14.24 -13.12
C ASN A 3 2.70 13.80 -13.07
N PHE A 4 1.82 14.61 -13.67
CA PHE A 4 0.38 14.37 -13.62
C PHE A 4 -0.01 12.98 -14.15
N SER A 5 0.70 12.47 -15.16
CA SER A 5 0.44 11.13 -15.71
C SER A 5 0.70 10.01 -14.69
N THR A 6 1.74 10.12 -13.87
CA THR A 6 2.05 9.13 -12.82
C THR A 6 0.98 9.14 -11.73
N ILE A 7 0.55 10.33 -11.31
CA ILE A 7 -0.52 10.48 -10.30
C ILE A 7 -1.83 9.90 -10.87
N ALA A 8 -2.19 10.28 -12.09
CA ALA A 8 -3.37 9.77 -12.77
C ALA A 8 -3.34 8.24 -12.91
N ALA A 9 -2.19 7.64 -13.26
CA ALA A 9 -2.04 6.19 -13.35
C ALA A 9 -2.25 5.50 -12.00
N GLY A 10 -1.65 6.01 -10.92
CA GLY A 10 -1.85 5.45 -9.58
C GLY A 10 -3.32 5.52 -9.14
N PHE A 11 -3.97 6.67 -9.30
CA PHE A 11 -5.39 6.81 -8.98
C PHE A 11 -6.29 5.99 -9.92
N ALA A 12 -5.92 5.80 -11.19
CA ALA A 12 -6.65 4.94 -12.10
C ALA A 12 -6.62 3.47 -11.65
N PHE A 13 -5.47 2.95 -11.23
CA PHE A 13 -5.37 1.59 -10.66
C PHE A 13 -6.21 1.44 -9.39
N LEU A 14 -6.15 2.42 -8.48
CA LEU A 14 -6.96 2.43 -7.27
C LEU A 14 -8.45 2.42 -7.61
N LEU A 15 -8.90 3.39 -8.42
CA LEU A 15 -10.31 3.57 -8.74
C LEU A 15 -10.86 2.38 -9.53
N SER A 16 -10.12 1.85 -10.50
CA SER A 16 -10.54 0.67 -11.25
C SER A 16 -10.69 -0.56 -10.36
N GLY A 17 -9.69 -0.85 -9.49
CA GLY A 17 -9.78 -1.97 -8.55
C GLY A 17 -10.92 -1.80 -7.54
N TYR A 18 -11.09 -0.58 -7.00
CA TYR A 18 -12.18 -0.26 -6.07
C TYR A 18 -13.57 -0.40 -6.72
N LEU A 19 -13.77 0.21 -7.89
CA LEU A 19 -15.06 0.15 -8.59
C LEU A 19 -15.38 -1.28 -9.03
N LEU A 20 -14.40 -2.03 -9.53
CA LEU A 20 -14.57 -3.44 -9.88
C LEU A 20 -14.94 -4.27 -8.62
N ALA A 21 -14.30 -3.98 -7.48
CA ALA A 21 -14.60 -4.65 -6.23
C ALA A 21 -16.04 -4.40 -5.77
N VAL A 22 -16.53 -3.15 -5.81
CA VAL A 22 -17.89 -2.79 -5.38
C VAL A 22 -18.96 -3.25 -6.36
N LEU A 23 -18.74 -3.02 -7.66
CA LEU A 23 -19.77 -3.18 -8.69
C LEU A 23 -19.87 -4.62 -9.22
N VAL A 24 -18.81 -5.42 -9.09
CA VAL A 24 -18.75 -6.76 -9.67
C VAL A 24 -18.43 -7.80 -8.62
N VAL A 25 -17.28 -7.68 -7.94
CA VAL A 25 -16.79 -8.76 -7.05
C VAL A 25 -17.70 -8.93 -5.84
N HIS A 26 -18.11 -7.85 -5.19
CA HIS A 26 -19.01 -7.92 -4.04
C HIS A 26 -20.39 -8.47 -4.42
N GLN A 27 -20.87 -8.18 -5.63
CA GLN A 27 -22.17 -8.67 -6.11
C GLN A 27 -22.19 -10.20 -6.26
N ALA A 28 -21.04 -10.85 -6.46
CA ALA A 28 -20.94 -12.30 -6.51
C ALA A 28 -21.35 -12.99 -5.20
N TRP A 29 -21.36 -12.25 -4.08
CA TRP A 29 -21.86 -12.76 -2.81
C TRP A 29 -23.39 -12.81 -2.75
N GLY A 30 -24.13 -11.94 -3.46
CA GLY A 30 -25.61 -11.98 -3.49
C GLY A 30 -26.27 -12.25 -2.14
N ASP A 31 -27.09 -13.31 -2.07
CA ASP A 31 -27.74 -13.82 -0.84
C ASP A 31 -26.91 -14.92 -0.13
N ALA A 32 -25.66 -15.16 -0.54
CA ALA A 32 -24.83 -16.20 0.05
C ALA A 32 -24.52 -15.88 1.52
N ALA A 33 -24.41 -16.95 2.32
CA ALA A 33 -24.06 -16.83 3.73
C ALA A 33 -22.72 -16.10 3.89
N GLN A 34 -22.73 -14.98 4.61
CA GLN A 34 -21.53 -14.19 4.82
C GLN A 34 -20.54 -14.93 5.73
N PRO A 35 -19.23 -14.85 5.46
CA PRO A 35 -18.23 -15.47 6.29
C PRO A 35 -18.26 -14.87 7.69
N GLN A 36 -18.29 -15.73 8.70
CA GLN A 36 -18.28 -15.28 10.09
C GLN A 36 -16.85 -15.15 10.60
N ILE A 37 -16.56 -14.00 11.18
CA ILE A 37 -15.28 -13.75 11.84
C ILE A 37 -15.22 -14.54 13.15
N ALA A 38 -14.18 -15.37 13.31
CA ALA A 38 -13.96 -16.15 14.53
C ALA A 38 -13.70 -15.23 15.74
N THR A 39 -14.07 -15.67 16.95
CA THR A 39 -13.84 -14.89 18.19
C THR A 39 -12.35 -14.68 18.51
N SER A 40 -11.46 -15.55 18.02
CA SER A 40 -10.00 -15.44 18.15
C SER A 40 -9.32 -14.65 17.03
N PHE A 41 -10.10 -13.97 16.18
CA PHE A 41 -9.57 -13.27 15.02
C PHE A 41 -8.73 -12.03 15.40
N ASN A 42 -7.60 -11.85 14.73
CA ASN A 42 -6.75 -10.67 14.87
C ASN A 42 -6.73 -9.88 13.55
N ALA A 43 -7.45 -8.74 13.53
CA ALA A 43 -7.54 -7.87 12.37
C ALA A 43 -6.17 -7.37 11.87
N PHE A 44 -5.24 -7.06 12.79
CA PHE A 44 -3.90 -6.62 12.41
C PHE A 44 -3.09 -7.72 11.74
N ALA A 45 -3.22 -8.97 12.20
CA ALA A 45 -2.56 -10.11 11.57
C ALA A 45 -3.06 -10.32 10.13
N LEU A 46 -4.38 -10.20 9.90
CA LEU A 46 -4.94 -10.26 8.55
C LEU A 46 -4.38 -9.15 7.65
N LEU A 47 -4.44 -7.89 8.12
CA LEU A 47 -3.92 -6.76 7.36
C LEU A 47 -2.44 -6.93 7.01
N PHE A 48 -1.64 -7.41 7.95
CA PHE A 48 -0.21 -7.64 7.76
C PHE A 48 0.06 -8.74 6.72
N VAL A 49 -0.62 -9.89 6.83
CA VAL A 49 -0.48 -10.99 5.88
C VAL A 49 -0.93 -10.56 4.49
N MET A 50 -2.05 -9.83 4.38
CA MET A 50 -2.58 -9.35 3.11
C MET A 50 -1.64 -8.34 2.46
N ALA A 51 -1.12 -7.36 3.22
CA ALA A 51 -0.15 -6.40 2.73
C ALA A 51 1.13 -7.09 2.23
N LEU A 52 1.66 -8.05 2.98
CA LEU A 52 2.84 -8.83 2.57
C LEU A 52 2.58 -9.64 1.30
N ALA A 53 1.44 -10.32 1.21
CA ALA A 53 1.09 -11.12 0.04
C ALA A 53 1.01 -10.24 -1.22
N ILE A 54 0.34 -9.09 -1.12
CA ILE A 54 0.24 -8.12 -2.23
C ILE A 54 1.63 -7.57 -2.59
N GLU A 55 2.45 -7.24 -1.60
CA GLU A 55 3.82 -6.75 -1.85
C GLU A 55 4.64 -7.79 -2.62
N ARG A 56 4.58 -9.06 -2.22
CA ARG A 56 5.27 -10.17 -2.92
C ARG A 56 4.71 -10.41 -4.32
N PHE A 57 3.41 -10.23 -4.51
CA PHE A 57 2.77 -10.36 -5.81
C PHE A 57 3.17 -9.24 -6.79
N ILE A 58 3.31 -8.00 -6.31
CA ILE A 58 3.65 -6.85 -7.17
C ILE A 58 5.17 -6.77 -7.46
N GLN A 59 6.02 -7.28 -6.56
CA GLN A 59 7.48 -7.20 -6.69
C GLN A 59 8.06 -7.54 -8.08
N PRO A 60 7.64 -8.63 -8.76
CA PRO A 60 8.14 -8.96 -10.10
C PRO A 60 7.82 -7.90 -11.16
N PHE A 61 6.75 -7.14 -10.97
CA PHE A 61 6.28 -6.11 -11.90
C PHE A 61 6.77 -4.71 -11.56
N ALA A 62 7.30 -4.50 -10.34
CA ALA A 62 7.76 -3.19 -9.86
C ALA A 62 8.72 -2.46 -10.82
N PRO A 63 9.65 -3.13 -11.54
CA PRO A 63 10.50 -2.47 -12.54
C PRO A 63 9.73 -1.88 -13.72
N ALA A 64 8.58 -2.45 -14.08
CA ALA A 64 7.75 -2.01 -15.20
C ALA A 64 6.72 -0.93 -14.81
N LEU A 65 6.44 -0.76 -13.51
CA LEU A 65 5.42 0.16 -13.00
C LEU A 65 5.89 1.62 -12.89
N GLY A 66 7.18 1.88 -13.07
CA GLY A 66 7.71 3.23 -12.96
C GLY A 66 9.02 3.42 -13.72
N PRO A 67 9.56 4.65 -13.68
CA PRO A 67 10.81 4.95 -14.35
C PRO A 67 11.97 4.15 -13.76
N ASP A 68 12.93 3.80 -14.61
CA ASP A 68 14.14 3.11 -14.18
C ASP A 68 14.91 3.93 -13.14
N SER A 69 15.17 3.30 -11.99
CA SER A 69 15.90 3.90 -10.87
C SER A 69 17.34 3.40 -10.76
N ALA A 70 17.74 2.41 -11.57
CA ALA A 70 19.09 1.86 -11.57
C ALA A 70 20.11 2.89 -12.08
N VAL A 71 19.79 3.61 -13.14
CA VAL A 71 20.65 4.66 -13.72
C VAL A 71 20.97 5.78 -12.71
N PRO A 72 19.98 6.45 -12.07
CA PRO A 72 20.30 7.48 -11.07
C PRO A 72 20.92 6.90 -9.79
N ALA A 73 20.67 5.63 -9.45
CA ALA A 73 21.33 4.97 -8.33
C ALA A 73 22.84 4.74 -8.60
N ALA A 74 23.19 4.27 -9.79
CA ALA A 74 24.59 4.12 -10.20
C ALA A 74 25.30 5.48 -10.27
N ALA A 75 24.63 6.52 -10.80
CA ALA A 75 25.16 7.88 -10.84
C ALA A 75 25.44 8.43 -9.42
N LEU A 76 24.55 8.15 -8.47
CA LEU A 76 24.74 8.54 -7.07
C LEU A 76 25.96 7.84 -6.46
N GLN A 77 26.07 6.53 -6.66
CA GLN A 77 27.20 5.75 -6.14
C GLN A 77 28.55 6.23 -6.73
N ASN A 78 28.59 6.51 -8.02
CA ASN A 78 29.80 7.00 -8.69
C ASN A 78 30.20 8.41 -8.22
N ALA A 79 29.23 9.32 -8.06
CA ALA A 79 29.50 10.67 -7.57
C ALA A 79 29.99 10.66 -6.10
N GLN A 80 29.42 9.78 -5.27
CA GLN A 80 29.90 9.57 -3.90
C GLN A 80 31.32 9.01 -3.87
N ALA A 81 31.64 8.04 -4.72
CA ALA A 81 32.99 7.47 -4.82
C ALA A 81 34.02 8.49 -5.33
N ALA A 82 33.60 9.44 -6.17
CA ALA A 82 34.44 10.51 -6.70
C ALA A 82 34.57 11.73 -5.75
N GLY A 83 33.83 11.76 -4.63
CA GLY A 83 33.76 12.93 -3.75
C GLY A 83 33.08 14.15 -4.37
N ASP A 84 32.35 13.98 -5.47
CA ASP A 84 31.59 15.05 -6.13
C ASP A 84 30.24 15.25 -5.43
N GLN A 85 30.22 16.16 -4.46
CA GLN A 85 29.01 16.48 -3.70
C GLN A 85 27.90 17.05 -4.59
N THR A 86 28.24 17.78 -5.65
CA THR A 86 27.25 18.41 -6.54
C THR A 86 26.57 17.35 -7.41
N GLY A 87 27.36 16.46 -7.99
CA GLY A 87 26.88 15.29 -8.73
C GLY A 87 26.06 14.34 -7.84
N ALA A 88 26.51 14.10 -6.61
CA ALA A 88 25.79 13.25 -5.65
C ALA A 88 24.42 13.84 -5.30
N ASN A 89 24.33 15.15 -5.07
CA ASN A 89 23.06 15.81 -4.80
C ASN A 89 22.09 15.73 -6.00
N ALA A 90 22.57 15.99 -7.22
CA ALA A 90 21.77 15.91 -8.43
C ALA A 90 21.25 14.48 -8.68
N ALA A 91 22.11 13.48 -8.54
CA ALA A 91 21.75 12.07 -8.69
C ALA A 91 20.76 11.60 -7.61
N SER A 92 20.94 12.05 -6.36
CA SER A 92 20.00 11.76 -5.26
C SER A 92 18.59 12.31 -5.54
N VAL A 93 18.48 13.54 -6.04
CA VAL A 93 17.19 14.13 -6.44
C VAL A 93 16.54 13.33 -7.58
N ALA A 94 17.32 12.94 -8.58
CA ALA A 94 16.82 12.12 -9.69
C ALA A 94 16.33 10.73 -9.22
N LEU A 95 17.10 10.09 -8.34
CA LEU A 95 16.77 8.79 -7.76
C LEU A 95 15.48 8.86 -6.94
N ASN A 96 15.36 9.86 -6.06
CA ASN A 96 14.17 10.07 -5.24
C ASN A 96 12.93 10.34 -6.10
N LYS A 97 13.09 11.10 -7.20
CA LYS A 97 12.01 11.36 -8.15
C LYS A 97 11.56 10.08 -8.87
N ALA A 98 12.50 9.22 -9.27
CA ALA A 98 12.17 7.93 -9.90
C ALA A 98 11.43 7.02 -8.92
N ARG A 99 11.98 6.83 -7.71
CA ARG A 99 11.38 6.01 -6.64
C ARG A 99 10.00 6.49 -6.22
N ASN A 100 9.81 7.80 -6.04
CA ASN A 100 8.51 8.35 -5.66
C ASN A 100 7.45 8.11 -6.74
N ARG A 101 7.83 8.16 -8.02
CA ARG A 101 6.90 7.88 -9.12
C ARG A 101 6.48 6.41 -9.13
N THR A 102 7.44 5.50 -9.04
CA THR A 102 7.14 4.06 -8.93
C THR A 102 6.29 3.78 -7.70
N ALA A 103 6.59 4.41 -6.55
CA ALA A 103 5.84 4.23 -5.32
C ALA A 103 4.36 4.65 -5.46
N ILE A 104 4.06 5.76 -6.14
CA ILE A 104 2.66 6.21 -6.37
C ILE A 104 1.87 5.18 -7.19
N VAL A 105 2.47 4.66 -8.27
CA VAL A 105 1.80 3.68 -9.15
C VAL A 105 1.61 2.36 -8.41
N THR A 106 2.66 1.86 -7.74
CA THR A 106 2.62 0.63 -6.94
C THR A 106 1.61 0.74 -5.79
N TRP A 107 1.53 1.89 -5.11
CA TRP A 107 0.53 2.15 -4.08
C TRP A 107 -0.90 2.05 -4.62
N GLY A 108 -1.17 2.68 -5.77
CA GLY A 108 -2.48 2.63 -6.41
C GLY A 108 -2.89 1.21 -6.80
N LEU A 109 -1.96 0.46 -7.39
CA LEU A 109 -2.15 -0.95 -7.73
C LEU A 109 -2.39 -1.83 -6.49
N ALA A 110 -1.56 -1.68 -5.45
CA ALA A 110 -1.70 -2.43 -4.20
C ALA A 110 -3.03 -2.16 -3.52
N THR A 111 -3.46 -0.89 -3.49
CA THR A 111 -4.77 -0.49 -2.95
C THR A 111 -5.91 -1.12 -3.74
N GLY A 112 -5.85 -1.07 -5.07
CA GLY A 112 -6.85 -1.69 -5.95
C GLY A 112 -6.95 -3.21 -5.74
N LEU A 113 -5.81 -3.91 -5.67
CA LEU A 113 -5.75 -5.34 -5.38
C LEU A 113 -6.28 -5.68 -3.97
N ALA A 114 -5.96 -4.86 -2.97
CA ALA A 114 -6.48 -5.03 -1.62
C ALA A 114 -8.02 -4.90 -1.58
N CYS A 115 -8.60 -3.93 -2.29
CA CYS A 115 -10.05 -3.82 -2.44
C CYS A 115 -10.65 -5.08 -3.08
N LEU A 116 -10.03 -5.60 -4.14
CA LEU A 116 -10.52 -6.81 -4.82
C LEU A 116 -10.48 -8.04 -3.90
N LEU A 117 -9.40 -8.22 -3.14
CA LEU A 117 -9.27 -9.33 -2.18
C LEU A 117 -10.25 -9.19 -1.01
N ALA A 118 -10.37 -8.00 -0.43
CA ALA A 118 -11.29 -7.73 0.66
C ALA A 118 -12.75 -7.92 0.24
N ALA A 119 -13.14 -7.45 -0.95
CA ALA A 119 -14.48 -7.68 -1.49
C ALA A 119 -14.71 -9.15 -1.87
N GLY A 120 -13.71 -9.81 -2.45
CA GLY A 120 -13.77 -11.23 -2.83
C GLY A 120 -13.94 -12.15 -1.63
N THR A 121 -13.34 -11.81 -0.50
CA THR A 121 -13.48 -12.56 0.76
C THR A 121 -14.64 -12.05 1.62
N ASN A 122 -15.22 -10.90 1.29
CA ASN A 122 -16.19 -10.17 2.12
C ASN A 122 -15.67 -9.92 3.56
N ILE A 123 -14.35 -9.70 3.69
CA ILE A 123 -13.69 -9.38 4.96
C ILE A 123 -13.07 -7.99 4.82
N THR A 124 -13.61 -7.04 5.58
CA THR A 124 -13.16 -5.64 5.61
C THR A 124 -12.75 -5.23 7.04
N LEU A 125 -11.89 -4.22 7.14
CA LEU A 125 -11.23 -3.83 8.37
C LEU A 125 -12.20 -3.30 9.43
N LEU A 126 -13.02 -2.31 9.09
CA LEU A 126 -13.91 -1.68 10.07
C LEU A 126 -14.93 -2.69 10.55
N HIS A 127 -15.53 -3.47 9.64
CA HIS A 127 -16.43 -4.56 9.97
C HIS A 127 -15.78 -5.60 10.90
N ALA A 128 -14.48 -5.86 10.75
CA ALA A 128 -13.76 -6.79 11.59
C ALA A 128 -13.43 -6.27 13.00
N ILE A 129 -13.45 -4.95 13.23
CA ILE A 129 -13.13 -4.34 14.53
C ILE A 129 -14.34 -3.70 15.22
N THR A 130 -15.42 -3.39 14.50
CA THR A 130 -16.66 -2.89 15.09
C THR A 130 -17.46 -4.02 15.72
N ASP A 131 -18.09 -3.72 16.86
CA ASP A 131 -19.01 -4.63 17.53
C ASP A 131 -20.19 -5.00 16.62
N ARG A 132 -20.56 -6.28 16.61
CA ARG A 132 -21.69 -6.82 15.81
C ARG A 132 -23.03 -6.18 16.18
N GLN A 133 -23.15 -5.63 17.39
CA GLN A 133 -24.37 -4.96 17.86
C GLN A 133 -24.41 -3.46 17.51
N GLY A 134 -23.31 -2.90 16.99
CA GLY A 134 -23.22 -1.49 16.61
C GLY A 134 -23.85 -1.17 15.25
N ARG A 135 -23.94 0.12 14.93
CA ARG A 135 -24.32 0.58 13.58
C ARG A 135 -23.21 0.19 12.61
N GLN A 136 -23.53 -0.70 11.66
CA GLN A 136 -22.55 -1.14 10.67
C GLN A 136 -22.14 0.01 9.75
N VAL A 137 -20.84 0.08 9.46
CA VAL A 137 -20.28 1.02 8.48
C VAL A 137 -20.70 0.56 7.09
N ALA A 138 -21.02 1.51 6.21
CA ALA A 138 -21.36 1.19 4.83
C ALA A 138 -20.20 0.46 4.13
N PHE A 139 -20.48 -0.67 3.49
CA PHE A 139 -19.46 -1.54 2.89
C PHE A 139 -18.51 -0.80 1.96
N TRP A 140 -19.02 0.07 1.08
CA TRP A 140 -18.20 0.83 0.14
C TRP A 140 -17.15 1.71 0.82
N LEU A 141 -17.46 2.23 2.02
CA LEU A 141 -16.57 3.09 2.79
C LEU A 141 -15.55 2.24 3.54
N ASP A 142 -16.01 1.17 4.18
CA ASP A 142 -15.13 0.22 4.86
C ASP A 142 -14.13 -0.43 3.91
N LEU A 143 -14.59 -0.84 2.72
CA LEU A 143 -13.74 -1.39 1.67
C LEU A 143 -12.66 -0.40 1.23
N LEU A 144 -13.03 0.87 1.04
CA LEU A 144 -12.07 1.92 0.66
C LEU A 144 -11.00 2.10 1.76
N VAL A 145 -11.43 2.18 3.02
CA VAL A 145 -10.51 2.30 4.17
C VAL A 145 -9.59 1.09 4.25
N THR A 146 -10.14 -0.12 4.11
CA THR A 146 -9.39 -1.38 4.11
C THR A 146 -8.33 -1.38 3.02
N GLY A 147 -8.73 -1.06 1.78
CA GLY A 147 -7.82 -1.00 0.64
C GLY A 147 -6.68 0.00 0.87
N LEU A 148 -6.98 1.20 1.36
CA LEU A 148 -5.98 2.25 1.62
C LEU A 148 -4.99 1.85 2.72
N VAL A 149 -5.48 1.25 3.81
CA VAL A 149 -4.63 0.79 4.92
C VAL A 149 -3.69 -0.32 4.46
N VAL A 150 -4.19 -1.28 3.70
CA VAL A 150 -3.40 -2.41 3.19
C VAL A 150 -2.43 -1.94 2.10
N GLY A 151 -2.90 -1.06 1.21
CA GLY A 151 -2.10 -0.50 0.11
C GLY A 151 -0.97 0.40 0.59
N ALA A 152 -1.08 1.01 1.77
CA ALA A 152 0.04 1.69 2.43
C ALA A 152 1.20 0.74 2.79
N GLY A 153 0.92 -0.57 2.85
CA GLY A 153 1.89 -1.63 3.07
C GLY A 153 2.39 -1.71 4.51
N THR A 154 3.52 -2.39 4.70
CA THR A 154 4.13 -2.64 6.02
C THR A 154 5.08 -1.52 6.47
N LYS A 155 5.31 -0.50 5.63
CA LYS A 155 6.27 0.58 5.90
C LYS A 155 5.95 1.38 7.17
N PRO A 156 4.70 1.79 7.44
CA PRO A 156 4.38 2.48 8.70
C PRO A 156 4.70 1.65 9.95
N LEU A 157 4.55 0.32 9.88
CA LEU A 157 4.88 -0.60 10.98
C LEU A 157 6.40 -0.64 11.21
N ASN A 158 7.19 -0.72 10.13
CA ASN A 158 8.65 -0.71 10.22
C ASN A 158 9.21 0.62 10.73
N ASP A 159 8.60 1.74 10.30
CA ASP A 159 8.96 3.08 10.76
C ASP A 159 8.65 3.26 12.26
N LEU A 160 7.50 2.76 12.73
CA LEU A 160 7.15 2.74 14.14
C LEU A 160 8.16 1.92 14.96
N TRP A 161 8.50 0.73 14.50
CA TRP A 161 9.46 -0.15 15.17
C TRP A 161 10.85 0.50 15.28
N THR A 162 11.33 1.12 14.19
CA THR A 162 12.62 1.83 14.19
C THR A 162 12.62 3.02 15.16
N ARG A 163 11.50 3.76 15.26
CA ARG A 163 11.35 4.85 16.25
C ARG A 163 11.34 4.33 17.69
N LEU A 164 10.73 3.17 17.94
CA LEU A 164 10.74 2.54 19.26
C LEU A 164 12.14 2.05 19.64
N GLN A 165 12.88 1.44 18.70
CA GLN A 165 14.26 1.02 18.90
C GLN A 165 15.20 2.21 19.17
N ASN A 166 15.01 3.32 18.46
CA ASN A 166 15.84 4.51 18.60
C ASN A 166 15.34 5.49 19.67
N LYS A 167 14.36 5.10 20.49
CA LYS A 167 13.86 5.92 21.59
C LYS A 167 14.97 6.04 22.65
N PRO A 168 15.46 7.26 22.97
CA PRO A 168 16.44 7.45 24.05
C PRO A 168 15.86 6.92 25.37
N PRO A 169 16.69 6.32 26.25
CA PRO A 169 16.23 5.93 27.58
C PRO A 169 15.64 7.14 28.30
N ALA A 170 14.50 6.94 28.97
CA ALA A 170 13.88 7.99 29.75
C ALA A 170 14.90 8.50 30.77
N ALA A 171 15.13 9.81 30.79
CA ALA A 171 15.94 10.44 31.83
C ALA A 171 15.22 10.19 33.17
N THR A 172 15.76 9.24 33.94
CA THR A 172 15.39 8.97 35.33
C THR A 172 16.13 9.92 36.25
#